data_AF-A0A1Y6HJL3-F1
#
_entry.id   AF-A0A1Y6HJL3-F1
#
_cell.length_a   1.000
_cell.length_b   1.000
_cell.length_c   1.000
_cell.angle_alpha   90.00
_cell.angle_beta   90.00
_cell.angle_gamma   90.00
#
_symmetry.space_group_name_H-M   'P 1'
#
loop_
_entity.id
_entity.type
_entity.pdbx_description
1 polymer ?
#
loop_
_entity_poly.entity_id
_entity_poly.type
_entity_poly.pdbx_seq_one_letter_code
_entity_poly.pdbx_strand_id
1 'polypeptide(L)'
;MSGIKRHIAVDTQGLPHAIAVTTAEVTDRKGALRALERCQSNLTHVQSLLCDSGYTGVPFAEGVREILGEQLTVQIAKRSELHTFKVMPKRWIVERSFAWLEKNRRLWKNCERKLNTSLQFIHLAFLALLLKRS
;
A
#
# COMPACT_ATOMS: atom_id res chain seq x y z
N MET A 1 -18.07 -5.94 11.76
CA MET A 1 -17.54 -5.44 10.47
C MET A 1 -17.37 -6.65 9.56
N SER A 2 -18.09 -6.71 8.44
CA SER A 2 -18.19 -7.91 7.58
C SER A 2 -17.06 -8.04 6.55
N GLY A 3 -15.83 -7.69 6.93
CA GLY A 3 -14.67 -7.67 6.03
C GLY A 3 -14.01 -6.30 5.97
N ILE A 4 -12.68 -6.29 5.80
CA ILE A 4 -11.86 -5.08 5.68
C ILE A 4 -10.85 -5.25 4.55
N LYS A 5 -10.36 -4.14 4.04
CA LYS A 5 -9.22 -4.07 3.12
C LYS A 5 -8.10 -3.27 3.76
N ARG A 6 -6.87 -3.71 3.53
CA ARG A 6 -5.64 -3.05 4.03
C ARG A 6 -4.90 -2.50 2.82
N HIS A 7 -4.69 -1.20 2.81
CA HIS A 7 -4.00 -0.48 1.75
C HIS A 7 -2.66 -0.02 2.31
N ILE A 8 -1.55 -0.40 1.67
CA ILE A 8 -0.21 0.00 2.09
C ILE A 8 0.57 0.55 0.90
N ALA A 9 1.29 1.65 1.13
CA ALA A 9 2.36 2.11 0.25
C ALA A 9 3.69 1.93 0.99
N VAL A 10 4.66 1.31 0.33
CA VAL A 10 5.94 0.91 0.94
C VAL A 10 7.12 1.43 0.15
N ASP A 11 8.27 1.58 0.81
CA ASP A 11 9.55 1.90 0.17
C ASP A 11 10.15 0.67 -0.55
N THR A 12 11.39 0.82 -1.02
CA THR A 12 12.13 -0.26 -1.69
C THR A 12 12.54 -1.40 -0.75
N GLN A 13 12.51 -1.19 0.57
CA GLN A 13 12.77 -2.20 1.59
C GLN A 13 11.49 -2.91 2.07
N GLY A 14 10.31 -2.45 1.63
CA GLY A 14 9.01 -2.97 2.08
C GLY A 14 8.53 -2.36 3.40
N LEU A 15 9.09 -1.22 3.82
CA LEU A 15 8.66 -0.50 5.01
C LEU A 15 7.53 0.45 4.65
N PRO A 16 6.47 0.55 5.47
CA PRO A 16 5.28 1.31 5.13
C PRO A 16 5.49 2.82 5.33
N HIS A 17 5.08 3.60 4.33
CA HIS A 17 5.00 5.05 4.41
C HIS A 17 3.55 5.57 4.42
N ALA A 18 2.61 4.79 3.88
CA ALA A 18 1.18 5.07 3.99
C ALA A 18 0.41 3.80 4.30
N ILE A 19 -0.54 3.88 5.23
CA ILE A 19 -1.41 2.75 5.61
C ILE A 19 -2.83 3.27 5.78
N ALA A 20 -3.79 2.60 5.15
CA ALA A 20 -5.20 2.76 5.46
C ALA A 20 -5.88 1.41 5.62
N VAL A 21 -6.89 1.36 6.49
CA VAL A 21 -7.81 0.24 6.59
C VAL A 21 -9.20 0.75 6.26
N THR A 22 -9.82 0.13 5.28
CA THR A 22 -11.19 0.44 4.86
C THR A 22 -12.08 -0.77 5.04
N THR A 23 -13.37 -0.57 4.97
CA THR A 23 -14.36 -1.61 4.75
C THR A 23 -14.23 -2.20 3.34
N ALA A 24 -14.85 -3.37 3.11
CA ALA A 24 -14.64 -4.18 1.91
C ALA A 24 -15.23 -3.59 0.62
N GLU A 25 -16.26 -2.75 0.73
CA GLU A 25 -16.91 -2.08 -0.40
C GLU A 25 -16.05 -0.99 -1.05
N VAL A 26 -15.04 -0.48 -0.33
CA VAL A 26 -14.14 0.52 -0.88
C VAL A 26 -13.24 -0.13 -1.93
N THR A 27 -13.18 0.46 -3.12
CA THR A 27 -12.31 -0.01 -4.20
C THR A 27 -10.85 0.25 -3.85
N ASP A 28 -9.95 -0.58 -4.37
CA ASP A 28 -8.53 -0.50 -3.99
C ASP A 28 -7.90 0.83 -4.41
N ARG A 29 -8.33 1.37 -5.57
CA ARG A 29 -7.97 2.72 -6.03
C ARG A 29 -8.36 3.82 -5.03
N LYS A 30 -9.60 3.82 -4.54
CA LYS A 30 -10.07 4.80 -3.54
C LYS A 30 -9.37 4.60 -2.20
N GLY A 31 -9.15 3.35 -1.80
CA GLY A 31 -8.43 3.01 -0.57
C GLY A 31 -6.98 3.47 -0.57
N ALA A 32 -6.28 3.31 -1.70
CA ALA A 32 -4.92 3.79 -1.90
C ALA A 32 -4.83 5.32 -1.83
N LEU A 33 -5.72 6.05 -2.53
CA LEU A 33 -5.76 7.52 -2.46
C LEU A 33 -5.97 8.00 -1.02
N ARG A 34 -6.88 7.35 -0.28
CA ARG A 34 -7.12 7.67 1.14
C ARG A 34 -5.91 7.40 2.04
N ALA A 35 -5.11 6.38 1.72
CA ALA A 35 -3.86 6.12 2.42
C ALA A 35 -2.83 7.23 2.16
N LEU A 36 -2.68 7.64 0.90
CA LEU A 36 -1.76 8.71 0.51
C LEU A 36 -2.16 10.06 1.12
N GLU A 37 -3.44 10.42 1.06
CA GLU A 37 -3.99 11.66 1.63
C GLU A 37 -3.71 11.75 3.13
N ARG A 38 -3.97 10.67 3.88
CA ARG A 38 -3.73 10.62 5.33
C ARG A 38 -2.26 10.81 5.70
N CYS A 39 -1.34 10.48 4.80
CA CYS A 39 0.11 10.52 5.04
C CYS A 39 0.81 11.57 4.18
N GLN A 40 0.08 12.47 3.54
CA GLN A 40 0.59 13.45 2.56
C GLN A 40 1.79 14.23 3.08
N SER A 41 1.72 14.72 4.33
CA SER A 41 2.80 15.51 4.95
C SER A 41 4.14 14.77 5.02
N ASN A 42 4.13 13.43 5.07
CA ASN A 42 5.32 12.60 5.13
C ASN A 42 5.78 12.10 3.73
N LEU A 43 5.03 12.44 2.68
CA LEU A 43 5.24 11.95 1.32
C LEU A 43 5.63 13.06 0.32
N THR A 44 5.91 14.27 0.80
CA THR A 44 6.21 15.46 -0.02
C THR A 44 7.43 15.32 -0.93
N HIS A 45 8.37 14.44 -0.58
CA HIS A 45 9.59 14.20 -1.35
C HIS A 45 9.52 12.96 -2.26
N VAL A 46 8.36 12.29 -2.33
CA VAL A 46 8.20 11.11 -3.19
C VAL A 46 8.18 11.57 -4.65
N GLN A 47 9.10 11.03 -5.45
CA GLN A 47 9.22 11.37 -6.88
C GLN A 47 8.50 10.38 -7.80
N SER A 48 8.40 9.12 -7.38
CA SER A 48 7.77 8.07 -8.18
C SER A 48 6.97 7.11 -7.32
N LEU A 49 5.81 6.71 -7.85
CA LEU A 49 4.92 5.72 -7.23
C LEU A 49 4.75 4.56 -8.21
N LEU A 50 5.17 3.37 -7.79
CA LEU A 50 4.98 2.14 -8.58
C LEU A 50 3.71 1.43 -8.13
N CYS A 51 2.80 1.18 -9.07
CA CYS A 51 1.51 0.56 -8.82
C CYS A 51 1.32 -0.68 -9.70
N ASP A 52 0.53 -1.65 -9.25
CA ASP A 52 0.16 -2.82 -10.07
C ASP A 52 -0.82 -2.43 -11.19
N SER A 53 -1.01 -3.33 -12.16
CA SER A 53 -1.91 -3.13 -13.30
C SER A 53 -3.38 -2.84 -12.91
N GLY A 54 -3.82 -3.23 -11.70
CA GLY A 54 -5.16 -2.88 -11.20
C GLY A 54 -5.38 -1.39 -10.92
N TYR A 55 -4.30 -0.61 -10.81
CA TYR A 55 -4.33 0.83 -10.54
C TYR A 55 -4.21 1.68 -11.82
N THR A 56 -4.52 1.10 -12.98
CA THR A 56 -4.53 1.82 -14.26
C THR A 56 -5.61 2.89 -14.31
N GLY A 57 -5.35 3.93 -15.10
CA GLY A 57 -6.32 4.95 -15.49
C GLY A 57 -5.86 6.37 -15.16
N VAL A 58 -6.17 7.29 -16.08
CA VAL A 58 -5.92 8.73 -15.92
C VAL A 58 -6.44 9.29 -14.58
N PRO A 59 -7.67 8.94 -14.13
CA PRO A 59 -8.20 9.51 -12.88
C PRO A 59 -7.41 9.11 -11.62
N PHE A 60 -6.81 7.92 -11.60
CA PHE A 60 -6.01 7.50 -10.45
C PHE A 60 -4.68 8.26 -10.41
N ALA A 61 -4.01 8.39 -11.55
CA ALA A 61 -2.76 9.13 -11.65
C ALA A 61 -2.95 10.63 -11.35
N GLU A 62 -4.06 11.22 -11.78
CA GLU A 62 -4.46 12.59 -11.42
C GLU A 62 -4.69 12.73 -9.91
N GLY A 63 -5.49 11.85 -9.30
CA GLY A 63 -5.72 11.91 -7.85
C GLY A 63 -4.44 11.74 -7.03
N VAL A 64 -3.48 10.93 -7.50
CA VAL A 64 -2.17 10.82 -6.85
C VAL A 64 -1.37 12.13 -6.98
N ARG A 65 -1.39 12.77 -8.15
CA ARG A 65 -0.70 14.05 -8.38
C ARG A 65 -1.32 15.21 -7.61
N GLU A 66 -2.65 15.22 -7.47
CA GLU A 66 -3.35 16.20 -6.64
C GLU A 66 -2.93 16.09 -5.16
N ILE A 67 -2.75 14.86 -4.67
CA ILE A 67 -2.33 14.62 -3.28
C ILE A 67 -0.82 14.85 -3.10
N LEU A 68 0.04 14.29 -3.96
CA LEU A 68 1.48 14.23 -3.72
C LEU A 68 2.30 15.25 -4.53
N GLY A 69 1.68 15.95 -5.47
CA GLY A 69 2.29 16.94 -6.35
C GLY A 69 2.38 16.50 -7.81
N GLU A 70 2.28 17.48 -8.72
CA GLU A 70 2.27 17.27 -10.17
C GLU A 70 3.56 16.69 -10.74
N GLN A 71 4.68 16.84 -10.04
CA GLN A 71 5.98 16.32 -10.46
C GLN A 71 6.11 14.81 -10.25
N LEU A 72 5.17 14.19 -9.52
CA LEU A 72 5.23 12.77 -9.21
C LEU A 72 4.86 11.92 -10.44
N THR A 73 5.71 10.94 -10.73
CA THR A 73 5.45 9.98 -11.82
C THR A 73 4.81 8.71 -11.27
N VAL A 74 3.57 8.42 -11.71
CA VAL A 74 2.91 7.14 -11.42
C VAL A 74 3.29 6.12 -12.49
N GLN A 75 4.01 5.08 -12.08
CA GLN A 75 4.45 4.00 -12.95
C GLN A 75 3.57 2.77 -12.74
N ILE A 76 3.04 2.22 -13.82
CA ILE A 76 2.22 1.01 -13.76
C ILE A 76 3.08 -0.19 -14.12
N ALA A 77 3.20 -1.13 -13.20
CA ALA A 77 3.82 -2.42 -13.42
C ALA A 77 2.90 -3.31 -14.29
N LYS A 78 2.91 -3.07 -15.61
CA LYS A 78 2.20 -3.89 -16.59
C LYS A 78 3.17 -4.86 -17.27
N ARG A 79 2.73 -6.10 -17.46
CA ARG A 79 3.44 -7.08 -18.29
C ARG A 79 3.01 -6.85 -19.74
N SER A 80 3.87 -6.24 -20.54
CA SER A 80 3.61 -5.95 -21.97
C SER A 80 3.78 -7.18 -22.86
N GLU A 81 4.67 -8.09 -22.50
CA GLU A 81 4.98 -9.30 -23.26
C GLU A 81 4.50 -10.54 -22.50
N LEU A 82 3.39 -11.12 -22.93
CA LEU A 82 2.81 -12.31 -22.28
C LEU A 82 3.62 -13.58 -22.56
N HIS A 83 4.35 -13.61 -23.68
CA HIS A 83 5.06 -14.78 -24.20
C HIS A 83 6.48 -14.93 -23.60
N THR A 84 6.99 -13.87 -22.97
CA THR A 84 8.35 -13.84 -22.41
C THR A 84 8.28 -13.67 -20.89
N PHE A 85 9.03 -14.49 -20.15
CA PHE A 85 9.22 -14.25 -18.73
C PHE A 85 10.30 -13.18 -18.54
N LYS A 86 9.86 -11.94 -18.26
CA LYS A 86 10.74 -10.83 -17.89
C LYS A 86 10.57 -10.55 -16.40
N VAL A 87 11.66 -10.65 -15.63
CA VAL A 87 11.66 -10.28 -14.21
C VAL A 87 11.37 -8.78 -14.11
N MET A 88 10.31 -8.42 -13.39
CA MET A 88 9.99 -7.03 -13.08
C MET A 88 10.58 -6.68 -11.71
N PRO A 89 11.73 -5.98 -11.65
CA PRO A 89 12.31 -5.59 -10.39
C PRO A 89 11.30 -4.69 -9.65
N LYS A 90 11.17 -4.89 -8.33
CA LYS A 90 10.30 -4.16 -7.38
C LYS A 90 8.82 -4.55 -7.28
N ARG A 91 8.29 -5.43 -8.16
CA ARG A 91 6.86 -5.84 -8.11
C ARG A 91 6.46 -6.53 -6.79
N TRP A 92 7.31 -7.42 -6.29
CA TRP A 92 7.01 -8.27 -5.14
C TRP A 92 7.22 -7.61 -3.77
N ILE A 93 7.64 -6.35 -3.72
CA ILE A 93 8.02 -5.69 -2.46
C ILE A 93 6.79 -5.51 -1.57
N VAL A 94 5.67 -5.03 -2.14
CA VAL A 94 4.43 -4.84 -1.38
C VAL A 94 3.84 -6.18 -0.91
N GLU A 95 3.90 -7.21 -1.75
CA GLU A 95 3.44 -8.55 -1.41
C GLU A 95 4.27 -9.18 -0.27
N ARG A 96 5.59 -8.98 -0.30
CA ARG A 96 6.48 -9.37 0.80
C ARG A 96 6.11 -8.67 2.11
N SER A 97 5.72 -7.41 2.02
CA SER A 97 5.29 -6.62 3.18
C SER A 97 3.99 -7.16 3.77
N PHE A 98 3.04 -7.56 2.92
CA PHE A 98 1.83 -8.28 3.36
C PHE A 98 2.16 -9.63 3.99
N ALA A 99 3.09 -10.40 3.41
CA ALA A 99 3.52 -11.67 3.99
C ALA A 99 4.11 -11.53 5.40
N TRP A 100 4.77 -10.40 5.71
CA TRP A 100 5.20 -10.11 7.08
C TRP A 100 4.04 -9.84 8.02
N LEU A 101 3.01 -9.12 7.58
CA LEU A 101 1.80 -8.88 8.37
C LEU A 101 1.03 -10.18 8.63
N GLU A 102 0.94 -11.08 7.65
CA GLU A 102 0.29 -12.38 7.80
C GLU A 102 1.01 -13.30 8.79
N LYS A 103 2.33 -13.20 8.90
CA LYS A 103 3.10 -13.91 9.94
C LYS A 103 2.79 -13.42 11.35
N ASN A 104 2.21 -12.23 11.52
CA ASN A 104 1.73 -11.77 12.81
C ASN A 104 0.35 -12.40 13.10
N ARG A 105 0.31 -13.42 13.96
CA ARG A 105 -0.93 -14.14 14.35
C ARG A 105 -2.06 -13.21 14.79
N ARG A 106 -1.76 -12.03 15.33
CA ARG A 106 -2.77 -11.05 15.76
C ARG A 106 -3.60 -10.50 14.60
N LEU A 107 -3.03 -10.44 13.39
CA LEU A 107 -3.62 -9.88 12.18
C LEU A 107 -4.26 -10.91 11.24
N TRP A 108 -4.08 -12.22 11.53
CA TRP A 108 -4.57 -13.34 10.71
C TRP A 108 -6.07 -13.25 10.41
N LYS A 109 -6.89 -12.90 11.41
CA LYS A 109 -8.31 -12.58 11.25
C LYS A 109 -8.57 -11.18 11.73
N ASN A 110 -9.44 -10.45 11.02
CA ASN A 110 -9.95 -9.20 11.54
C ASN A 110 -11.00 -9.47 12.60
N CYS A 111 -10.58 -9.48 13.86
CA CYS A 111 -11.47 -9.59 15.02
C CYS A 111 -11.93 -8.20 15.53
N GLU A 112 -11.40 -7.12 14.95
CA GLU A 112 -11.66 -5.77 15.45
C GLU A 112 -13.02 -5.23 15.03
N ARG A 113 -13.70 -4.58 15.99
CA ARG A 113 -14.96 -3.89 15.74
C ARG A 113 -14.77 -2.55 15.03
N LYS A 114 -13.65 -1.85 15.28
CA LYS A 114 -13.35 -0.52 14.73
C LYS A 114 -12.17 -0.61 13.76
N LEU A 115 -12.26 0.09 12.62
CA LEU A 115 -11.16 0.16 11.63
C LEU A 115 -9.88 0.74 12.23
N ASN A 116 -10.02 1.78 13.06
CA ASN A 116 -8.88 2.41 13.72
C ASN A 116 -8.13 1.41 14.62
N THR A 117 -8.84 0.53 15.35
CA THR A 117 -8.14 -0.48 16.14
C THR A 117 -7.35 -1.45 15.26
N SER A 118 -7.90 -1.88 14.12
CA SER A 118 -7.17 -2.71 13.16
C SER A 118 -5.97 -1.99 12.56
N LEU A 119 -6.09 -0.70 12.25
CA LEU A 119 -5.00 0.12 11.71
C LEU A 119 -3.83 0.18 12.70
N GLN A 120 -4.11 0.39 13.98
CA GLN A 120 -3.10 0.52 15.03
C GLN A 120 -2.34 -0.78 15.23
N PHE A 121 -3.01 -1.94 15.14
CA PHE A 121 -2.32 -3.23 15.16
C PHE A 121 -1.38 -3.45 13.97
N ILE A 122 -1.70 -2.90 12.79
CA ILE A 122 -0.80 -2.96 11.63
C ILE A 122 0.44 -2.10 11.90
N HIS A 123 0.27 -0.89 12.44
CA HIS A 123 1.41 -0.05 12.85
C HIS A 123 2.30 -0.77 13.87
N LEU A 124 1.71 -1.36 14.92
CA LEU A 124 2.46 -2.14 15.92
C LEU A 124 3.22 -3.32 15.30
N ALA A 125 2.62 -4.01 14.33
CA ALA A 125 3.28 -5.13 13.64
C ALA A 125 4.52 -4.66 12.87
N PHE A 126 4.44 -3.54 12.16
CA PHE A 126 5.60 -2.98 11.45
C PHE A 126 6.66 -2.41 12.40
N LEU A 127 6.27 -1.76 13.49
CA LEU A 127 7.20 -1.30 14.53
C LEU A 127 7.97 -2.48 15.14
N ALA A 128 7.28 -3.56 15.52
CA ALA A 128 7.92 -4.76 16.04
C ALA A 128 8.87 -5.41 15.02
N LEU A 129 8.53 -5.36 13.73
CA LEU A 129 9.39 -5.86 12.65
C LEU A 129 10.64 -4.99 12.46
N LEU A 130 10.50 -3.66 12.52
CA LEU A 130 11.62 -2.72 12.45
C LEU A 130 12.59 -2.92 13.61
N LEU A 131 12.07 -3.02 14.83
CA LEU A 131 12.89 -3.25 16.03
C LEU A 131 13.66 -4.57 16.00
N LYS A 132 13.14 -5.60 15.34
CA LYS A 132 13.84 -6.89 15.17
C LYS A 132 14.91 -6.89 14.07
N ARG A 133 14.90 -5.87 13.22
CA ARG A 133 15.84 -5.70 12.10
C ARG A 133 16.93 -4.68 12.38
N SER A 134 16.75 -3.89 13.44
CA SER A 134 17.74 -2.94 13.97
C SER A 134 18.80 -3.71 14.75
#